data_AF-A0A7S0Q3T4-F1
#
_entry.id   AF-A0A7S0Q3T4-F1
#
_cell.length_a   1.000
_cell.length_b   1.000
_cell.length_c   1.000
_cell.angle_alpha   90.00
_cell.angle_beta   90.00
_cell.angle_gamma   90.00
#
_symmetry.space_group_name_H-M   'P 1'
#
loop_
_entity.id
_entity.type
_entity.pdbx_description
1 polymer ?
#
loop_
_entity_poly.entity_id
_entity_poly.type
_entity_poly.pdbx_seq_one_letter_code
_entity_poly.pdbx_strand_id
1 'polypeptide(L)'
;VPSLLAASLGARRVVATDYHPHVLECLQRTLEANELSVACEVRSLAWGDVAAAARARAELGQRPLLIGSDLAPSDHAAALLAQTVASMLRPVVGTVSGEGEDGGGDDDGEGRKGGDDRGDGGDDGGGDGGG
;
A
#
# COMPACT_ATOMS: atom_id res chain seq x y z
N VAL A 1 -9.91 14.56 19.83
CA VAL A 1 -9.09 14.18 18.66
C VAL A 1 -8.34 12.90 18.98
N PRO A 2 -8.36 11.85 18.14
CA PRO A 2 -7.73 10.56 18.44
C PRO A 2 -6.24 10.62 18.80
N SER A 3 -5.52 11.60 18.26
CA SER A 3 -4.09 11.85 18.58
C SER A 3 -3.86 12.19 20.05
N LEU A 4 -4.73 13.00 20.67
CA LEU A 4 -4.65 13.33 22.10
C LEU A 4 -4.77 12.08 22.95
N LEU A 5 -5.77 11.24 22.68
CA LEU A 5 -5.99 10.01 23.41
C LEU A 5 -4.80 9.05 23.27
N ALA A 6 -4.28 8.88 22.05
CA ALA A 6 -3.10 8.05 21.82
C ALA A 6 -1.88 8.56 22.63
N ALA A 7 -1.65 9.87 22.63
CA ALA A 7 -0.56 10.48 23.39
C ALA A 7 -0.75 10.32 24.90
N SER A 8 -1.95 10.58 25.42
CA SER A 8 -2.28 10.40 26.85
C SER A 8 -2.19 8.96 27.34
N LEU A 9 -2.43 7.98 26.45
CA LEU A 9 -2.26 6.55 26.75
C LEU A 9 -0.81 6.07 26.66
N GLY A 10 0.15 6.99 26.43
CA GLY A 10 1.58 6.67 26.43
C GLY A 10 2.10 6.12 25.11
N ALA A 11 1.45 6.42 23.98
CA ALA A 11 2.03 6.12 22.67
C ALA A 11 3.42 6.75 22.56
N ARG A 12 4.41 5.93 22.17
CA ARG A 12 5.83 6.34 22.16
C ARG A 12 6.12 7.55 21.27
N ARG A 13 5.40 7.67 20.15
CA ARG A 13 5.47 8.82 19.24
C ARG A 13 4.13 8.94 18.53
N VAL A 14 3.55 10.13 18.57
CA VAL A 14 2.31 10.44 17.85
C VAL A 14 2.60 11.57 16.87
N VAL A 15 2.10 11.44 15.64
CA VAL A 15 2.12 12.52 14.64
C VAL A 15 0.67 12.76 14.23
N ALA A 16 0.12 13.91 14.59
CA ALA A 16 -1.19 14.37 14.16
C ALA A 16 -1.04 15.15 12.86
N THR A 17 -1.83 14.79 11.84
CA THR A 17 -1.71 15.39 10.52
C THR A 17 -3.01 15.93 9.99
N ASP A 18 -2.93 17.04 9.26
CA ASP A 18 -4.00 17.61 8.43
C ASP A 18 -3.35 18.36 7.26
N TYR A 19 -4.12 18.73 6.24
CA TYR A 19 -3.62 19.60 5.16
C TYR A 19 -3.98 21.07 5.38
N HIS A 20 -5.03 21.36 6.14
CA HIS A 20 -5.52 22.71 6.36
C HIS A 20 -4.71 23.43 7.46
N PRO A 21 -4.06 24.57 7.16
CA PRO A 21 -3.23 25.29 8.13
C PRO A 21 -3.95 25.67 9.43
N HIS A 22 -5.20 26.10 9.35
CA HIS A 22 -5.99 26.46 10.53
C HIS A 22 -6.28 25.24 11.43
N VAL A 23 -6.45 24.05 10.85
CA VAL A 23 -6.62 22.81 11.64
C VAL A 23 -5.33 22.47 12.35
N LEU A 24 -4.18 22.61 11.67
CA LEU A 24 -2.87 22.40 12.27
C LEU A 24 -2.60 23.37 13.44
N GLU A 25 -2.93 24.66 13.28
CA GLU A 25 -2.84 25.64 14.37
C GLU A 25 -3.73 25.27 15.56
N CYS A 26 -4.97 24.86 15.31
CA CYS A 26 -5.89 24.41 16.36
C CYS A 26 -5.37 23.15 17.07
N LEU A 27 -4.85 22.17 16.32
CA LEU A 27 -4.24 20.97 16.88
C LEU A 27 -3.05 21.32 17.77
N GLN A 28 -2.17 22.20 17.31
CA GLN A 28 -0.99 22.63 18.05
C GLN A 28 -1.38 23.27 19.39
N ARG A 29 -2.31 24.24 19.37
CA ARG A 29 -2.83 24.86 20.61
C ARG A 29 -3.49 23.84 21.54
N THR A 30 -4.18 22.84 20.97
CA THR A 30 -4.83 21.80 21.77
C THR A 30 -3.80 20.89 22.45
N LEU A 31 -2.71 20.53 21.77
CA LEU A 31 -1.62 19.75 22.38
C LEU A 31 -0.95 20.53 23.51
N GLU A 32 -0.68 21.82 23.29
CA GLU A 32 -0.10 22.70 24.31
C GLU A 32 -0.98 22.82 25.55
N ALA A 33 -2.28 23.04 25.36
CA ALA A 33 -3.24 23.14 26.46
C ALA A 33 -3.38 21.84 27.28
N ASN A 34 -2.95 20.70 26.73
CA ASN A 34 -2.97 19.40 27.41
C ASN A 34 -1.56 18.91 27.81
N GLU A 35 -0.52 19.74 27.65
CA GLU A 35 0.88 19.38 27.95
C GLU A 35 1.40 18.17 27.16
N LEU A 36 0.85 17.93 25.96
CA LEU A 36 1.16 16.75 25.14
C LEU A 36 2.15 17.04 24.00
N SER A 37 2.68 18.27 23.90
CA SER A 37 3.59 18.68 22.81
C SER A 37 4.90 17.90 22.76
N VAL A 38 5.29 17.21 23.84
CA VAL A 38 6.48 16.33 23.87
C VAL A 38 6.16 14.95 23.29
N ALA A 39 4.92 14.47 23.45
CA ALA A 39 4.49 13.14 23.04
C ALA A 39 3.85 13.11 21.64
N CYS A 40 3.32 14.24 21.19
CA CYS A 40 2.63 14.39 19.92
C CYS A 40 3.16 15.59 19.12
N GLU A 41 3.51 15.35 17.86
CA GLU A 41 3.91 16.36 16.88
C GLU A 41 2.72 16.68 15.95
N VAL A 42 2.58 17.94 15.53
CA VAL A 42 1.64 18.35 14.48
C VAL A 42 2.41 18.55 13.17
N ARG A 43 1.93 17.94 12.08
CA ARG A 43 2.58 18.03 10.77
C ARG A 43 1.57 18.16 9.64
N SER A 44 1.90 18.95 8.63
CA SER A 44 1.09 18.99 7.41
C SER A 44 1.25 17.70 6.61
N LEU A 45 0.13 17.12 6.16
CA LEU A 45 0.09 16.02 5.21
C LEU A 45 -1.19 16.11 4.37
N ALA A 46 -1.03 16.34 3.07
CA ALA A 46 -2.12 16.20 2.12
C ALA A 46 -2.26 14.73 1.70
N TRP A 47 -3.51 14.25 1.62
CA TRP A 47 -3.74 12.95 1.00
C TRP A 47 -3.33 12.96 -0.46
N GLY A 48 -2.74 11.86 -0.93
CA GLY A 48 -2.07 11.77 -2.23
C GLY A 48 -0.60 12.19 -2.23
N ASP A 49 -0.07 12.87 -1.20
CA ASP A 49 1.39 13.08 -1.07
C ASP A 49 2.05 11.80 -0.54
N VAL A 50 2.24 10.85 -1.46
CA VAL A 50 2.83 9.54 -1.18
C VAL A 50 4.27 9.63 -0.67
N ALA A 51 5.01 10.67 -1.07
CA ALA A 51 6.40 10.87 -0.67
C ALA A 51 6.50 11.40 0.78
N ALA A 52 5.65 12.34 1.17
CA ALA A 52 5.52 12.76 2.56
C ALA A 52 5.05 11.61 3.46
N ALA A 53 4.06 10.83 3.01
CA ALA A 53 3.59 9.65 3.74
C ALA A 53 4.72 8.61 3.94
N ALA A 54 5.47 8.27 2.89
CA ALA A 54 6.58 7.32 3.00
C ALA A 54 7.66 7.79 3.98
N ARG A 55 7.97 9.10 3.99
CA ARG A 55 8.90 9.71 4.95
C ARG A 55 8.38 9.61 6.39
N ALA A 56 7.11 9.97 6.61
CA ALA A 56 6.49 9.85 7.93
C ALA A 56 6.51 8.40 8.45
N ARG A 57 6.25 7.41 7.58
CA ARG A 57 6.40 5.99 7.92
C ARG A 57 7.81 5.64 8.37
N ALA A 58 8.83 6.07 7.62
CA ALA A 58 10.23 5.78 7.95
C ALA A 58 10.62 6.33 9.32
N GLU A 59 10.10 7.52 9.67
CA GLU A 59 10.31 8.15 10.98
C GLU A 59 9.55 7.49 12.14
N LEU A 60 8.34 6.97 11.89
CA LEU A 60 7.51 6.30 12.90
C LEU A 60 7.93 4.85 13.16
N GLY A 61 8.71 4.25 12.25
CA GLY A 61 9.27 2.92 12.40
C GLY A 61 8.44 1.81 11.73
N GLN A 62 8.66 0.56 12.16
CA GLN A 62 8.29 -0.61 11.35
C GLN A 62 6.77 -0.92 11.31
N ARG A 63 5.97 -0.39 12.22
CA ARG A 63 4.52 -0.70 12.34
C ARG A 63 3.73 0.53 12.85
N PRO A 64 3.57 1.59 12.06
CA PRO A 64 2.74 2.72 12.47
C PRO A 64 1.28 2.27 12.58
N LEU A 65 0.58 2.75 13.61
CA LEU A 65 -0.87 2.69 13.69
C LEU A 65 -1.44 3.97 13.07
N LEU A 66 -2.35 3.80 12.11
CA LEU A 66 -3.10 4.90 11.51
C LEU A 66 -4.46 4.99 12.18
N ILE A 67 -4.85 6.20 12.60
CA ILE A 67 -6.17 6.47 13.16
C ILE A 67 -6.75 7.67 12.41
N GLY A 68 -7.97 7.53 11.93
CA GLY A 68 -8.73 8.61 11.33
C GLY A 68 -10.22 8.40 11.59
N SER A 69 -10.97 9.48 11.57
CA SER A 69 -12.40 9.49 11.86
C SER A 69 -13.09 10.40 10.86
N ASP A 70 -14.21 9.95 10.31
CA ASP A 70 -15.02 10.70 9.32
C ASP A 70 -14.17 11.20 8.14
N LEU A 71 -13.45 10.26 7.51
CA LEU A 71 -12.56 10.57 6.41
C LEU A 71 -13.27 10.40 5.06
N ALA A 72 -12.80 11.18 4.07
CA ALA A 72 -13.15 11.06 2.65
C ALA A 72 -14.64 11.32 2.33
N PRO A 73 -15.07 12.59 2.26
CA PRO A 73 -16.45 12.95 1.91
C PRO A 73 -16.79 12.74 0.42
N SER A 74 -15.84 12.29 -0.39
CA SER A 74 -16.00 12.07 -1.83
C SER A 74 -15.10 10.94 -2.34
N ASP A 75 -15.47 10.36 -3.49
CA ASP A 75 -14.70 9.28 -4.13
C ASP A 75 -13.26 9.70 -4.47
N HIS A 76 -13.08 10.94 -4.89
CA HIS A 76 -11.74 11.48 -5.15
C HIS A 76 -10.91 11.53 -3.87
N ALA A 77 -11.48 12.02 -2.75
CA ALA A 77 -10.81 12.05 -1.47
C ALA A 77 -10.50 10.62 -0.97
N ALA A 78 -11.40 9.66 -1.20
CA ALA A 78 -11.20 8.26 -0.85
C ALA A 78 -10.02 7.65 -1.62
N ALA A 79 -9.91 7.94 -2.92
CA ALA A 79 -8.80 7.47 -3.75
C ALA A 79 -7.43 8.03 -3.29
N LEU A 80 -7.38 9.32 -2.94
CA LEU A 80 -6.16 9.93 -2.40
C LEU A 80 -5.80 9.36 -1.03
N LEU A 81 -6.79 9.18 -0.15
CA LEU A 81 -6.60 8.57 1.16
C LEU A 81 -6.05 7.14 1.03
N ALA A 82 -6.61 6.34 0.13
CA ALA A 82 -6.14 4.97 -0.12
C ALA A 82 -4.67 4.93 -0.52
N GLN A 83 -4.23 5.84 -1.40
CA GLN A 83 -2.82 5.96 -1.79
C GLN A 83 -1.92 6.33 -0.60
N THR A 84 -2.35 7.29 0.22
CA THR A 84 -1.62 7.68 1.44
C THR A 84 -1.52 6.53 2.43
N VAL A 85 -2.61 5.81 2.69
CA VAL A 85 -2.64 4.65 3.60
C VAL A 85 -1.73 3.53 3.07
N ALA A 86 -1.78 3.23 1.77
CA ALA A 86 -0.92 2.24 1.14
C ALA A 86 0.58 2.60 1.23
N SER A 87 0.92 3.90 1.21
CA SER A 87 2.29 4.36 1.44
C SER A 87 2.72 4.23 2.92
N MET A 88 1.80 4.49 3.85
CA MET A 88 2.03 4.44 5.30
C MET A 88 2.12 3.02 5.86
N LEU A 89 1.33 2.08 5.32
CA LEU A 89 1.34 0.69 5.73
C LEU A 89 2.34 -0.08 4.85
N ARG A 90 3.03 -1.06 5.43
CA ARG A 90 3.73 -2.04 4.57
C ARG A 90 2.66 -2.94 3.94
N PRO A 91 2.77 -3.28 2.65
CA PRO A 91 2.03 -4.44 2.15
C PRO A 91 2.46 -5.65 2.98
N VAL A 92 1.49 -6.33 3.59
CA VAL A 92 1.70 -7.69 4.08
C VAL A 92 1.82 -8.55 2.82
N VAL A 93 3.05 -8.72 2.34
CA VAL A 93 3.32 -9.66 1.25
C VAL A 93 3.31 -11.05 1.88
N GLY A 94 2.11 -11.61 2.01
CA GLY A 94 1.91 -13.04 2.19
C GLY A 94 1.78 -13.66 0.80
N THR A 95 2.70 -14.54 0.44
CA THR A 95 2.47 -15.45 -0.68
C THR A 95 1.32 -16.37 -0.29
N VAL A 96 0.14 -16.17 -0.87
CA VAL A 96 -0.89 -17.20 -0.90
C VAL A 96 -0.45 -18.17 -1.98
N SER A 97 0.22 -19.25 -1.57
CA SER A 97 0.33 -20.43 -2.41
C SER A 97 -1.05 -21.09 -2.35
N GLY A 98 -1.90 -20.79 -3.33
CA GLY A 98 -3.05 -21.65 -3.58
C GLY A 98 -2.49 -22.96 -4.11
N GLU A 99 -2.57 -24.02 -3.32
CA GLU A 99 -2.60 -25.36 -3.89
C GLU A 99 -3.86 -25.38 -4.76
N GLY A 100 -3.66 -25.22 -6.07
CA GLY A 100 -4.69 -25.61 -7.01
C GLY A 100 -5.01 -27.05 -6.67
N GLU A 101 -6.25 -27.32 -6.31
CA GLU A 101 -6.76 -28.68 -6.25
C GLU A 101 -6.43 -29.29 -7.61
N ASP A 102 -5.46 -30.20 -7.61
CA ASP A 102 -5.22 -31.11 -8.72
C ASP A 102 -6.54 -31.86 -8.91
N GLY A 103 -7.33 -31.34 -9.87
CA GLY A 103 -8.52 -31.99 -10.35
C GLY A 103 -8.12 -33.32 -10.95
N GLY A 104 -8.09 -34.35 -10.10
CA GLY A 104 -8.21 -35.74 -10.49
C GLY A 104 -9.56 -35.92 -11.17
N GLY A 105 -9.58 -35.68 -12.47
CA GLY A 105 -10.64 -36.10 -13.38
C GLY A 105 -10.17 -37.39 -14.02
N ASP A 106 -10.88 -38.45 -13.71
CA ASP A 106 -10.57 -39.82 -14.10
C ASP A 106 -10.38 -40.01 -15.62
N ASP A 107 -9.40 -40.86 -15.90
CA ASP A 107 -8.96 -41.36 -17.19
C ASP A 107 -9.98 -42.37 -17.73
N ASP A 108 -10.94 -41.90 -18.53
CA ASP A 108 -11.85 -42.74 -19.30
C ASP A 108 -11.34 -42.84 -20.75
N GLY A 109 -10.32 -43.68 -20.93
CA GLY A 109 -9.76 -43.97 -22.24
C GLY A 109 -10.78 -44.62 -23.18
N GLU A 110 -11.09 -43.94 -24.29
CA GLU A 110 -11.49 -44.59 -25.54
C GLU A 110 -10.76 -43.96 -26.72
N GLY A 111 -9.81 -44.73 -27.26
CA GLY A 111 -9.02 -44.31 -28.41
C GLY A 111 -9.78 -44.37 -29.73
N ARG A 112 -9.23 -43.67 -30.74
CA ARG A 112 -9.06 -44.17 -32.11
C ARG A 112 -8.32 -43.15 -33.00
N LYS A 113 -7.16 -43.61 -33.48
CA LYS A 113 -6.64 -43.62 -34.87
C LYS A 113 -6.62 -42.34 -35.72
N GLY A 114 -5.45 -42.11 -36.31
CA GLY A 114 -5.28 -41.46 -37.63
C GLY A 114 -4.20 -40.38 -37.56
N GLY A 115 -2.95 -40.68 -37.88
CA GLY A 115 -2.39 -40.61 -39.23
C GLY A 115 -1.23 -39.62 -39.15
N ASP A 116 0.00 -40.10 -39.16
CA ASP A 116 0.86 -40.23 -40.34
C ASP A 116 1.14 -38.91 -41.10
N ASP A 117 2.45 -38.73 -41.31
CA ASP A 117 3.10 -38.04 -42.42
C ASP A 117 3.55 -36.56 -42.28
N ARG A 118 4.88 -36.46 -42.05
CA ARG A 118 5.92 -35.83 -42.91
C ARG A 118 6.10 -34.30 -43.01
N GLY A 119 7.38 -33.94 -43.03
CA GLY A 119 7.96 -32.73 -43.65
C GLY A 119 8.77 -31.93 -42.62
N ASP A 120 10.10 -32.01 -42.49
CA ASP A 120 11.22 -31.90 -43.45
C ASP A 120 11.47 -30.48 -43.99
N GLY A 121 12.75 -30.07 -43.95
CA GLY A 121 13.35 -28.83 -44.49
C GLY A 121 13.12 -27.57 -43.65
N GLY A 122 14.07 -26.70 -43.31
CA GLY A 122 15.48 -26.40 -43.67
C GLY A 122 15.81 -25.11 -42.88
N ASP A 123 17.02 -24.82 -42.41
CA ASP A 123 18.13 -24.22 -43.21
C ASP A 123 17.60 -22.99 -44.01
N ASP A 124 18.16 -21.77 -44.04
CA ASP A 124 19.53 -21.29 -43.92
C ASP A 124 19.54 -19.74 -43.81
N GLY A 125 20.63 -19.16 -43.27
CA GLY A 125 21.16 -17.82 -43.61
C GLY A 125 20.46 -16.59 -43.01
N GLY A 126 21.13 -15.52 -42.59
CA GLY A 126 22.47 -15.03 -42.85
C GLY A 126 22.43 -13.50 -43.05
N GLY A 127 23.47 -12.79 -42.58
CA GLY A 127 23.82 -11.40 -42.95
C GLY A 127 23.32 -10.33 -41.96
N ASP A 128 24.19 -9.64 -41.20
CA ASP A 128 25.29 -8.71 -41.56
C ASP A 128 24.85 -7.26 -41.78
N GLY A 129 25.61 -6.37 -41.12
CA GLY A 129 25.85 -4.96 -41.50
C GLY A 129 24.72 -3.99 -41.15
N GLY A 130 24.96 -2.85 -40.51
CA GLY A 130 26.14 -2.00 -40.46
C GLY A 130 25.65 -0.55 -40.58
N GLY A 131 26.24 0.36 -39.81
CA GLY A 131 25.93 1.80 -39.84
C GLY A 131 26.10 2.47 -38.49
#